data_AF-A0A949DS01-F1
#
_entry.id   AF-A0A949DS01-F1
#
_cell.length_a   1.000
_cell.length_b   1.000
_cell.length_c   1.000
_cell.angle_alpha   90.00
_cell.angle_beta   90.00
_cell.angle_gamma   90.00
#
_symmetry.space_group_name_H-M   'P 1'
#
loop_
_entity.id
_entity.type
_entity.pdbx_description
1 polymer ?
#
loop_
_entity_poly.entity_id
_entity_poly.type
_entity_poly.pdbx_seq_one_letter_code
_entity_poly.pdbx_strand_id
1 'polypeptide(L)' 'MLKHAENILAEALELPPVERAELVENLLSSFEFQSRKTIDALWAQESEDRIDAFERGELTASSAKDVFTEIEKSRY' A
#
# COMPACT_ATOMS: atom_id res chain seq x y z
N MET A 1 -11.95 24.69 9.21
CA MET A 1 -11.06 23.56 8.86
C MET A 1 -11.64 22.68 7.77
N LEU A 2 -12.84 22.10 7.93
CA LEU A 2 -13.49 21.28 6.89
C LEU A 2 -13.59 21.97 5.52
N LYS A 3 -14.06 23.22 5.48
CA LYS A 3 -14.21 24.00 4.23
C LYS A 3 -12.92 24.17 3.41
N HIS A 4 -11.76 24.19 4.06
CA HIS A 4 -10.49 24.34 3.34
C HIS A 4 -10.06 23.01 2.71
N ALA A 5 -10.19 21.91 3.45
CA ALA A 5 -9.93 20.57 2.92
C ALA A 5 -10.90 20.19 1.80
N GLU A 6 -12.18 20.57 1.92
CA GLU A 6 -13.20 20.38 0.87
C GLU A 6 -12.86 21.10 -0.43
N ASN A 7 -12.38 22.35 -0.35
CA ASN A 7 -11.95 23.10 -1.53
C ASN A 7 -10.70 22.48 -2.18
N ILE A 8 -9.69 22.09 -1.39
CA ILE A 8 -8.49 21.41 -1.90
C ILE A 8 -8.87 20.10 -2.60
N LEU A 9 -9.80 19.33 -2.02
CA LEU A 9 -10.29 18.10 -2.62
C LEU A 9 -11.00 18.37 -3.95
N ALA A 10 -11.86 19.39 -4.01
CA ALA A 10 -12.56 19.76 -5.24
C ALA A 10 -11.56 20.12 -6.35
N GLU A 11 -10.56 20.94 -6.05
CA GLU A 11 -9.52 21.32 -7.01
C GLU A 11 -8.65 20.12 -7.45
N ALA A 12 -8.29 19.24 -6.52
CA ALA A 12 -7.51 18.03 -6.83
C ALA A 12 -8.26 17.04 -7.73
N LEU A 13 -9.59 16.98 -7.62
CA LEU A 13 -10.43 16.09 -8.44
C LEU A 13 -10.55 16.56 -9.90
N GLU A 14 -10.38 17.86 -10.18
CA GLU A 14 -10.35 18.42 -11.53
C GLU A 14 -9.03 18.16 -12.29
N LEU A 15 -7.97 17.71 -11.58
CA LEU A 15 -6.68 17.40 -12.20
C LEU A 15 -6.77 16.17 -13.12
N PRO A 16 -5.96 16.14 -14.20
CA PRO A 16 -5.74 14.93 -14.98
C PRO A 16 -5.29 13.75 -14.09
N PRO A 17 -5.59 12.50 -14.48
CA PRO A 17 -5.29 11.33 -13.64
C PRO A 17 -3.84 11.22 -13.17
N VAL A 18 -2.87 11.59 -14.01
CA VAL A 18 -1.43 11.54 -13.67
C VAL A 18 -1.08 12.58 -12.61
N GLU A 19 -1.48 13.84 -12.81
CA GLU A 19 -1.24 14.92 -11.86
C GLU A 19 -1.92 14.65 -10.51
N ARG A 20 -3.13 14.08 -10.54
CA ARG A 20 -3.82 13.65 -9.32
C ARG A 20 -3.06 12.53 -8.59
N ALA A 21 -2.49 11.57 -9.32
CA ALA A 21 -1.68 10.51 -8.72
C ALA A 21 -0.39 11.07 -8.09
N GLU A 22 0.29 11.99 -8.76
CA GLU A 22 1.46 12.69 -8.21
C GLU A 22 1.13 13.50 -6.96
N LEU A 23 -0.02 14.19 -6.93
CA LEU A 23 -0.47 14.91 -5.74
C LEU A 23 -0.74 13.97 -4.56
N VAL A 24 -1.38 12.82 -4.81
CA VAL A 24 -1.62 11.80 -3.78
C VAL A 24 -0.30 11.28 -3.22
N GLU A 25 0.70 10.99 -4.07
CA GLU A 25 2.02 10.55 -3.63
C GLU A 25 2.72 11.60 -2.74
N ASN A 26 2.71 12.87 -3.15
CA ASN A 26 3.28 13.96 -2.36
C ASN A 26 2.59 14.12 -1.01
N LEU A 27 1.25 13.98 -0.95
CA LEU A 27 0.53 14.00 0.31
C LEU A 27 0.87 12.77 1.16
N LEU A 28 0.95 11.58 0.57
CA LEU A 28 1.29 10.34 1.28
C LEU A 28 2.70 10.37 1.88
N SER A 29 3.67 10.92 1.15
CA SER A 29 5.03 11.12 1.65
C SER A 29 5.11 12.16 2.76
N SER A 30 4.17 13.11 2.86
CA SER A 30 4.12 14.04 4.00
C SER A 30 3.79 13.35 5.34
N PHE A 31 3.22 12.14 5.30
CA PHE A 31 2.98 11.30 6.49
C PHE A 31 4.20 10.44 6.88
N GLU A 32 5.41 10.81 6.46
CA GLU A 32 6.67 10.20 6.91
C GLU A 32 6.87 10.46 8.42
N PHE A 33 6.39 9.53 9.25
CA PHE A 33 6.69 9.50 10.68
C PHE A 33 8.07 8.87 10.92
N GLN A 34 8.77 9.31 11.97
CA GLN A 34 10.12 8.86 12.34
C GLN A 34 10.27 7.33 12.43
N SER A 35 9.18 6.60 12.68
CA SER A 35 9.14 5.14 12.76
C SER A 35 9.09 4.43 11.41
N ARG A 36 8.79 5.12 10.30
CA ARG A 36 8.57 4.50 8.98
C ARG A 36 9.80 3.74 8.51
N LYS A 37 10.99 4.33 8.61
CA LYS A 37 12.26 3.65 8.24
C LYS A 37 12.50 2.37 9.02
N THR A 38 12.16 2.35 10.31
CA THR A 38 12.28 1.15 11.14
C THR A 38 11.26 0.10 10.73
N ILE A 39 10.03 0.50 10.45
CA ILE A 39 8.97 -0.39 9.97
C ILE A 39 9.37 -0.99 8.61
N ASP A 40 9.83 -0.17 7.67
CA ASP A 40 10.27 -0.61 6.34
C ASP A 40 11.43 -1.62 6.43
N ALA A 41 12.40 -1.38 7.33
CA ALA A 41 13.49 -2.32 7.58
C ALA A 41 12.99 -3.65 8.16
N LEU A 42 12.02 -3.62 9.08
CA LEU A 42 11.41 -4.82 9.64
C LEU A 42 10.60 -5.59 8.59
N TRP A 43 9.88 -4.89 7.70
CA TRP A 43 9.15 -5.52 6.58
C TRP A 43 10.09 -6.15 5.57
N ALA A 44 11.20 -5.49 5.23
CA ALA A 44 12.21 -6.04 4.35
C ALA A 44 12.79 -7.33 4.93
N GLN A 45 13.15 -7.33 6.22
CA GLN A 45 13.66 -8.52 6.89
C GLN A 45 12.62 -9.65 6.93
N GLU A 46 11.39 -9.36 7.36
CA GLU A 46 10.30 -10.36 7.42
C GLU A 46 10.00 -10.97 6.03
N SER A 47 10.10 -10.17 4.96
CA SER A 47 9.90 -10.66 3.61
C SER A 47 10.95 -11.69 3.22
N GLU A 48 12.23 -11.40 3.46
CA GLU A 48 13.33 -12.36 3.19
C GLU A 48 13.21 -13.60 4.07
N ASP A 49 12.93 -13.43 5.37
CA ASP A 49 12.76 -14.55 6.31
C ASP A 49 11.65 -15.52 5.87
N ARG A 50 10.55 -15.00 5.31
CA ARG A 50 9.45 -15.82 4.77
C ARG A 50 9.81 -16.54 3.49
N ILE A 51 10.57 -15.91 2.61
CA ILE A 51 11.06 -16.56 1.38
C ILE A 51 11.96 -17.72 1.78
N ASP A 52 12.93 -17.47 2.66
CA ASP A 52 13.84 -18.48 3.17
C ASP A 52 13.11 -19.65 3.86
N ALA A 53 12.11 -19.36 4.70
CA ALA A 53 11.29 -20.40 5.34
C ALA A 53 10.49 -21.23 4.33
N PHE A 54 9.95 -20.60 3.28
CA PHE A 54 9.27 -21.29 2.20
C PHE A 54 10.23 -22.19 1.42
N GLU A 55 11.43 -21.70 1.07
CA GLU A 55 12.45 -22.47 0.37
C GLU A 55 12.96 -23.67 1.18
N ARG A 56 13.04 -23.54 2.52
CA ARG A 56 13.33 -24.65 3.44
C ARG A 56 12.15 -25.61 3.65
N GLY A 57 10.96 -25.30 3.14
CA GLY A 57 9.75 -26.10 3.32
C GLY A 57 9.09 -25.96 4.69
N GLU A 58 9.47 -24.95 5.47
CA GLU A 58 8.90 -24.62 6.78
C GLU A 58 7.60 -23.81 6.68
N LEU A 59 7.37 -23.18 5.52
CA LEU A 59 6.18 -22.39 5.21
C LEU A 59 5.51 -22.91 3.93
N THR A 60 4.18 -22.93 3.91
CA THR A 60 3.41 -23.29 2.72
C THR A 60 2.92 -22.04 1.98
N ALA A 61 2.81 -22.12 0.65
CA ALA A 61 2.29 -21.05 -0.18
C ALA A 61 0.92 -21.41 -0.75
N SER A 62 0.06 -20.39 -0.86
CA SER A 62 -1.17 -20.47 -1.63
C SER A 62 -0.91 -20.08 -3.08
N SER A 63 -1.62 -20.67 -4.03
CA SER A 63 -1.51 -20.24 -5.43
C SER A 63 -2.08 -18.84 -5.61
N ALA A 64 -1.44 -18.01 -6.43
CA ALA A 64 -1.93 -16.66 -6.70
C ALA A 64 -3.38 -16.68 -7.23
N LYS A 65 -3.71 -17.67 -8.08
CA LYS A 65 -5.07 -17.85 -8.62
C LYS A 65 -6.11 -18.04 -7.52
N ASP A 66 -5.83 -18.87 -6.52
CA ASP A 66 -6.79 -19.14 -5.43
C ASP A 66 -6.98 -17.90 -4.58
N VAL A 67 -5.89 -17.16 -4.29
CA VAL A 67 -5.94 -15.89 -3.56
C VAL A 67 -6.79 -14.86 -4.30
N PHE A 68 -6.55 -14.65 -5.61
CA PHE A 68 -7.34 -13.69 -6.39
C PHE A 68 -8.81 -14.10 -6.50
N THR A 69 -9.08 -15.41 -6.67
CA THR A 69 -10.46 -15.94 -6.70
C THR A 69 -11.20 -15.61 -5.40
N GLU A 70 -10.55 -15.70 -4.24
CA GLU A 70 -11.16 -15.41 -2.94
C GLU A 70 -11.40 -13.90 -2.73
N ILE A 71 -10.45 -13.06 -3.14
CA ILE A 71 -10.59 -11.59 -3.10
C ILE A 71 -11.76 -11.14 -3.97
N GLU A 72 -11.91 -11.71 -5.17
CA GLU A 72 -13.02 -11.38 -6.08
C GLU A 72 -14.38 -11.79 -5.51
N LYS A 73 -14.48 -12.94 -4.85
CA LYS A 73 -15.71 -13.34 -4.15
C LYS A 73 -16.09 -12.39 -3.01
N SER A 74 -15.10 -11.84 -2.32
CA SER A 74 -15.30 -10.94 -1.17
C SER A 74 -15.70 -9.51 -1.55
N ARG A 75 -15.65 -9.16 -2.84
CA ARG A 75 -15.99 -7.83 -3.37
C ARG A 75 -17.48 -7.67 -3.74
N TYR A 76 -18.29 -8.71 -3.57
CA TYR A 76 -19.73 -8.73 -3.84
C TYR A 76 -20.51 -9.23 -2.62
#